data_AF-A0A7X9HXQ1-F1
#
_entry.id   AF-A0A7X9HXQ1-F1
#
_cell.length_a   1.000
_cell.length_b   1.000
_cell.length_c   1.000
_cell.angle_alpha   90.00
_cell.angle_beta   90.00
_cell.angle_gamma   90.00
#
_symmetry.space_group_name_H-M   'P 1'
#
loop_
_entity.id
_entity.type
_entity.pdbx_description
1 polymer ?
#
loop_
_entity_poly.entity_id
_entity_poly.type
_entity_poly.pdbx_seq_one_letter_code
_entity_poly.pdbx_strand_id
1 'polypeptide(L)'
;MKPILIIAQEAGGIPFGLKKGFENLGFICLLETYDETIFSNKHSLIERIYHRIADPGYQKEIKLLFNKTVEKYGQEISDGGFSFVLIMRGNEIEEKNLNTLNRRKCNLFTYLYDPLIDSTIQKQCADISDFIFCADKKDCSLYKNNSCWLPLGYDDEVYFPSTEEKDIDIFISGSISNRYFKRREIVEKIGKSSIAKNKKIFFIGSTGFSLTDLKVNVGKINWIAKRVSHFEIANYQRRAKICVNIHRDDS
;
A
#
# COMPACT_ATOMS: atom_id res chain seq x y z
N MET A 1 28.31 -12.12 -0.84
CA MET A 1 27.18 -11.67 -1.69
C MET A 1 26.86 -10.24 -1.28
N LYS A 2 26.70 -9.30 -2.23
CA LYS A 2 26.32 -7.92 -1.89
C LYS A 2 24.85 -7.88 -1.44
N PRO A 3 24.47 -7.04 -0.47
CA PRO A 3 23.07 -6.95 -0.03
C PRO A 3 22.17 -6.38 -1.12
N ILE A 4 20.88 -6.64 -1.00
CA ILE A 4 19.81 -5.94 -1.72
C ILE A 4 19.36 -4.77 -0.85
N LEU A 5 19.15 -3.60 -1.46
CA LEU A 5 18.52 -2.45 -0.78
C LEU A 5 17.10 -2.27 -1.32
N ILE A 6 16.11 -2.30 -0.43
CA ILE A 6 14.73 -1.91 -0.72
C ILE A 6 14.46 -0.56 -0.08
N ILE A 7 14.15 0.44 -0.89
CA ILE A 7 13.65 1.75 -0.44
C ILE A 7 12.16 1.76 -0.73
N ALA A 8 11.33 1.85 0.30
CA ALA A 8 9.88 1.72 0.13
C ALA A 8 9.11 2.76 0.93
N GLN A 9 7.95 3.15 0.40
CA GLN A 9 6.90 3.72 1.24
C GLN A 9 6.21 2.60 2.03
N GLU A 10 5.79 2.88 3.27
CA GLU A 10 4.93 1.96 4.02
C GLU A 10 3.62 1.70 3.26
N ALA A 11 3.32 0.42 3.06
CA ALA A 11 2.21 -0.05 2.25
C ALA A 11 1.47 -1.23 2.89
N GLY A 12 1.25 -1.19 4.21
CA GLY A 12 0.49 -2.21 4.92
C GLY A 12 1.24 -3.52 5.07
N GLY A 13 2.54 -3.45 5.36
CA GLY A 13 3.40 -4.63 5.57
C GLY A 13 3.97 -5.26 4.30
N ILE A 14 3.59 -4.79 3.11
CA ILE A 14 4.06 -5.35 1.82
C ILE A 14 5.59 -5.25 1.66
N PRO A 15 6.26 -4.12 2.00
CA PRO A 15 7.72 -4.06 1.93
C PRO A 15 8.42 -5.09 2.82
N PHE A 16 7.85 -5.39 3.99
CA PHE A 16 8.36 -6.42 4.90
C PHE A 16 8.17 -7.83 4.33
N GLY A 17 7.01 -8.11 3.74
CA GLY A 17 6.78 -9.39 3.04
C GLY A 17 7.76 -9.60 1.89
N LEU A 18 8.06 -8.53 1.13
CA LEU A 18 9.05 -8.57 0.05
C LEU A 18 10.46 -8.85 0.57
N LYS A 19 10.88 -8.17 1.65
CA LYS A 19 12.14 -8.45 2.35
C LYS A 19 12.23 -9.92 2.76
N LYS A 20 11.20 -10.43 3.45
CA LYS A 20 11.14 -11.82 3.90
C LYS A 20 11.25 -12.81 2.74
N GLY A 21 10.59 -12.51 1.61
CA GLY A 21 10.70 -13.31 0.39
C GLY A 21 12.15 -13.43 -0.12
N PHE A 22 12.89 -12.33 -0.19
CA PHE A 22 14.32 -12.36 -0.56
C PHE A 22 15.17 -13.11 0.47
N GLU A 23 14.93 -12.90 1.76
CA GLU A 23 15.68 -13.59 2.83
C GLU A 23 15.47 -15.10 2.80
N ASN A 24 14.25 -15.56 2.51
CA ASN A 24 13.93 -16.98 2.34
C ASN A 24 14.66 -17.61 1.15
N LEU A 25 15.03 -16.81 0.14
CA LEU A 25 15.86 -17.24 -0.99
C LEU A 25 17.37 -17.14 -0.72
N GLY A 26 17.77 -16.78 0.50
CA GLY A 26 19.17 -16.71 0.94
C GLY A 26 19.86 -15.38 0.63
N PHE A 27 19.12 -14.34 0.25
CA PHE A 27 19.70 -13.00 0.06
C PHE A 27 19.78 -12.22 1.38
N ILE A 28 20.80 -11.38 1.50
CA ILE A 28 20.87 -10.35 2.56
C ILE A 28 20.08 -9.15 2.06
N CYS A 29 19.03 -8.75 2.79
CA CYS A 29 18.14 -7.67 2.37
C CYS A 29 18.07 -6.57 3.43
N LEU A 30 18.38 -5.33 3.01
CA LEU A 30 18.14 -4.12 3.78
C LEU A 30 16.83 -3.50 3.31
N LEU A 31 15.94 -3.16 4.25
CA LEU A 31 14.68 -2.48 3.98
C LEU A 31 14.66 -1.15 4.70
N GLU A 32 14.33 -0.10 3.96
CA GLU A 32 14.19 1.26 4.48
C GLU A 32 12.82 1.81 4.09
N THR A 33 11.95 1.86 5.09
CA THR A 33 10.59 2.41 5.04
C THR A 33 10.61 3.89 5.38
N TYR A 34 10.68 4.76 4.37
CA TYR A 34 11.06 6.16 4.59
C TYR A 34 9.99 7.01 5.29
N ASP A 35 8.74 6.59 5.33
CA ASP A 35 7.65 7.28 6.03
C ASP A 35 7.18 6.57 7.30
N GLU A 36 7.91 5.57 7.78
CA GLU A 36 7.54 4.81 8.98
C GLU A 36 7.42 5.71 10.23
N THR A 37 8.27 6.73 10.34
CA THR A 37 8.24 7.70 11.45
C THR A 37 6.97 8.55 11.50
N ILE A 38 6.29 8.72 10.36
CA ILE A 38 5.00 9.42 10.28
C ILE A 38 3.90 8.54 10.89
N PHE A 39 4.07 7.21 10.85
CA PHE A 39 3.10 6.25 11.39
C PHE A 39 3.43 5.79 12.82
N SER A 40 4.72 5.79 13.21
CA SER A 40 5.19 5.27 14.50
C SER A 40 5.06 6.27 15.65
N ASN A 41 4.97 7.57 15.37
CA ASN A 41 4.78 8.58 16.39
C ASN A 41 3.30 8.75 16.75
N LYS A 42 3.03 8.90 18.06
CA LYS A 42 1.74 9.19 18.70
C LYS A 42 1.17 10.53 18.23
N HIS A 43 0.89 10.67 16.94
CA HIS A 43 0.32 11.88 16.40
C HIS A 43 -1.10 12.04 16.92
N SER A 44 -1.35 13.21 17.49
CA SER A 44 -2.65 13.61 18.00
C SER A 44 -3.71 13.51 16.88
N LEU A 45 -4.97 13.38 17.26
CA LEU A 45 -6.11 13.33 16.32
C LEU A 45 -6.05 14.47 15.28
N ILE A 46 -5.50 15.62 15.67
CA ILE A 46 -5.36 16.85 14.88
C ILE A 46 -4.27 16.73 13.81
N GLU A 47 -3.10 16.17 14.15
CA GLU A 47 -2.02 15.95 13.18
C GLU A 47 -2.45 14.93 12.11
N ARG A 48 -3.16 13.87 12.52
CA ARG A 48 -3.77 12.91 11.58
C ARG A 48 -4.82 13.53 10.65
N ILE A 49 -5.51 14.58 11.10
CA ILE A 49 -6.48 15.35 10.31
C ILE A 49 -5.75 16.26 9.32
N TYR A 50 -4.70 16.98 9.76
CA TYR A 50 -3.85 17.80 8.88
C TYR A 50 -3.15 16.95 7.80
N HIS A 51 -2.60 15.78 8.15
CA HIS A 51 -1.94 14.88 7.20
C HIS A 51 -2.85 14.29 6.11
N ARG A 52 -4.20 14.33 6.27
CA ARG A 52 -5.15 13.62 5.39
C ARG A 52 -6.08 14.50 4.57
N ILE A 53 -6.26 15.76 4.93
CA ILE A 53 -7.10 16.69 4.16
C ILE A 53 -6.24 17.28 3.03
N ALA A 54 -6.01 16.51 1.97
CA ALA A 54 -5.57 16.99 0.66
C ALA A 54 -4.40 18.01 0.66
N ASP A 55 -3.28 17.69 1.33
CA ASP A 55 -2.22 18.67 1.57
C ASP A 55 -0.98 18.48 0.65
N PRO A 56 -0.63 19.46 -0.19
CA PRO A 56 0.69 19.57 -0.83
C PRO A 56 1.86 19.44 0.17
N GLY A 57 1.65 19.79 1.44
CA GLY A 57 2.63 19.64 2.53
C GLY A 57 2.98 18.18 2.83
N TYR A 58 2.01 17.26 2.81
CA TYR A 58 2.27 15.83 3.05
C TYR A 58 3.12 15.21 1.94
N GLN A 59 2.81 15.50 0.68
CA GLN A 59 3.63 15.02 -0.43
C GLN A 59 5.04 15.62 -0.39
N LYS A 60 5.18 16.87 0.05
CA LYS A 60 6.50 17.50 0.26
C LYS A 60 7.31 16.82 1.36
N GLU A 61 6.68 16.44 2.47
CA GLU A 61 7.34 15.71 3.56
C GLU A 61 7.76 14.30 3.12
N ILE A 62 6.87 13.56 2.45
CA ILE A 62 7.16 12.24 1.91
C ILE A 62 8.29 12.31 0.88
N LYS A 63 8.28 13.32 0.00
CA LYS A 63 9.37 13.59 -0.95
C LYS A 63 10.70 13.83 -0.23
N LEU A 64 10.70 14.64 0.83
CA LEU A 64 11.91 14.92 1.61
C LEU A 64 12.45 13.64 2.25
N LEU A 65 11.59 12.82 2.86
CA LEU A 65 11.99 11.57 3.51
C LEU A 65 12.54 10.54 2.50
N PHE A 66 11.88 10.41 1.34
CA PHE A 66 12.38 9.60 0.24
C PHE A 66 13.78 10.06 -0.20
N ASN A 67 13.96 11.35 -0.44
CA ASN A 67 15.25 11.89 -0.87
C ASN A 67 16.34 11.75 0.19
N LYS A 68 16.03 11.98 1.48
CA LYS A 68 16.98 11.71 2.58
C LYS A 68 17.40 10.24 2.64
N THR A 69 16.49 9.32 2.33
CA THR A 69 16.78 7.89 2.31
C THR A 69 17.71 7.54 1.15
N VAL A 70 17.50 8.11 -0.04
CA VAL A 70 18.44 7.95 -1.17
C VAL A 70 19.81 8.56 -0.81
N GLU A 71 19.85 9.73 -0.17
CA GLU A 71 21.10 10.37 0.26
C GLU A 71 21.86 9.53 1.29
N LYS A 72 21.17 8.92 2.26
CA LYS A 72 21.75 8.06 3.31
C LYS A 72 22.58 6.92 2.70
N TYR A 73 22.17 6.38 1.56
CA TYR A 73 22.84 5.28 0.86
C TYR A 73 23.55 5.73 -0.43
N GLY A 74 23.63 7.04 -0.69
CA GLY A 74 24.01 7.55 -2.00
C GLY A 74 25.42 7.13 -2.43
N GLN A 75 26.35 7.06 -1.46
CA GLN A 75 27.71 6.61 -1.73
C GLN A 75 27.76 5.11 -2.05
N GLU A 76 27.12 4.25 -1.24
CA GLU A 76 27.08 2.82 -1.52
C GLU A 76 26.35 2.51 -2.83
N ILE A 77 25.28 3.23 -3.17
CA ILE A 77 24.59 3.11 -4.46
C ILE A 77 25.53 3.46 -5.62
N SER A 78 26.26 4.59 -5.50
CA SER A 78 27.20 5.05 -6.53
C SER A 78 28.36 4.09 -6.73
N ASP A 79 28.87 3.51 -5.65
CA ASP A 79 30.00 2.56 -5.68
C ASP A 79 29.58 1.14 -6.05
N GLY A 80 28.28 0.87 -6.17
CA GLY A 80 27.74 -0.45 -6.44
C GLY A 80 27.90 -1.39 -5.25
N GLY A 81 27.75 -0.88 -4.03
CA GLY A 81 27.76 -1.65 -2.77
C GLY A 81 26.60 -2.64 -2.66
N PHE A 82 25.57 -2.51 -3.49
CA PHE A 82 24.41 -3.40 -3.55
C PHE A 82 24.43 -4.32 -4.78
N SER A 83 23.81 -5.50 -4.65
CA SER A 83 23.51 -6.35 -5.80
C SER A 83 22.52 -5.66 -6.74
N PHE A 84 21.48 -5.05 -6.15
CA PHE A 84 20.58 -4.11 -6.80
C PHE A 84 19.87 -3.25 -5.75
N VAL A 85 19.29 -2.15 -6.22
CA VAL A 85 18.38 -1.29 -5.45
C VAL A 85 16.98 -1.49 -6.01
N LEU A 86 16.00 -1.68 -5.14
CA LEU A 86 14.58 -1.72 -5.49
C LEU A 86 13.87 -0.55 -4.83
N ILE A 87 13.29 0.34 -5.64
CA ILE A 87 12.43 1.42 -5.18
C ILE A 87 10.97 0.98 -5.32
N MET A 88 10.29 0.76 -4.20
CA MET A 88 8.87 0.43 -4.19
C MET A 88 8.07 1.68 -3.83
N ARG A 89 7.12 2.05 -4.70
CA ARG A 89 6.30 3.25 -4.53
C ARG A 89 7.12 4.53 -4.37
N GLY A 90 8.08 4.72 -5.27
CA GLY A 90 8.99 5.87 -5.26
C GLY A 90 8.30 7.24 -5.32
N ASN A 91 9.07 8.29 -5.06
CA ASN A 91 8.59 9.66 -5.09
C ASN A 91 9.39 10.50 -6.11
N GLU A 92 9.10 11.80 -6.19
CA GLU A 92 9.91 12.74 -6.95
C GLU A 92 11.34 12.78 -6.40
N ILE A 93 12.30 12.74 -7.31
CA ILE A 93 13.74 12.69 -7.03
C ILE A 93 14.30 14.11 -7.18
N GLU A 94 14.99 14.59 -6.15
CA GLU A 94 15.77 15.83 -6.21
C GLU A 94 17.00 15.66 -7.10
N GLU A 95 17.46 16.74 -7.73
CA GLU A 95 18.53 16.71 -8.74
C GLU A 95 19.81 16.00 -8.27
N LYS A 96 20.22 16.23 -7.01
CA LYS A 96 21.38 15.56 -6.41
C LYS A 96 21.22 14.03 -6.36
N ASN A 97 20.04 13.56 -5.96
CA ASN A 97 19.74 12.14 -5.89
C ASN A 97 19.52 11.54 -7.27
N LEU A 98 18.96 12.30 -8.20
CA LEU A 98 18.83 11.90 -9.59
C LEU A 98 20.20 11.66 -10.22
N ASN A 99 21.17 12.56 -9.97
CA ASN A 99 22.55 12.39 -10.41
C ASN A 99 23.21 11.15 -9.78
N THR A 100 22.96 10.90 -8.49
CA THR A 100 23.44 9.71 -7.77
C THR A 100 22.88 8.44 -8.41
N LEU A 101 21.56 8.36 -8.59
CA LEU A 101 20.88 7.21 -9.17
C LEU A 101 21.26 7.00 -10.64
N ASN A 102 21.48 8.04 -11.44
CA ASN A 102 21.92 7.89 -12.84
C ASN A 102 23.37 7.42 -12.99
N ARG A 103 24.23 7.67 -11.99
CA ARG A 103 25.65 7.27 -11.98
C ARG A 103 25.92 5.99 -11.20
N ARG A 104 24.87 5.34 -10.69
CA ARG A 104 24.95 4.08 -9.96
C ARG A 104 25.72 3.02 -10.74
N LYS A 105 26.39 2.11 -10.01
CA LYS A 105 27.07 0.92 -10.58
C LYS A 105 26.32 -0.39 -10.33
N CYS A 106 25.13 -0.32 -9.72
CA CYS A 106 24.25 -1.46 -9.49
C CYS A 106 22.95 -1.31 -10.27
N ASN A 107 22.24 -2.41 -10.49
CA ASN A 107 20.92 -2.36 -11.11
C ASN A 107 19.93 -1.62 -10.21
N LEU A 108 19.05 -0.84 -10.82
CA LEU A 108 17.92 -0.17 -10.18
C LEU A 108 16.63 -0.75 -10.74
N PHE A 109 15.80 -1.25 -9.83
CA PHE A 109 14.45 -1.69 -10.14
C PHE A 109 13.45 -0.75 -9.49
N THR A 110 12.31 -0.54 -10.16
CA THR A 110 11.17 0.14 -9.56
C THR A 110 9.98 -0.79 -9.51
N TYR A 111 9.28 -0.82 -8.38
CA TYR A 111 7.96 -1.45 -8.27
C TYR A 111 6.89 -0.37 -8.17
N LEU A 112 6.14 -0.19 -9.26
CA LEU A 112 4.96 0.67 -9.33
C LEU A 112 3.81 0.02 -8.55
N TYR A 113 3.56 0.56 -7.36
CA TYR A 113 2.57 0.03 -6.44
C TYR A 113 1.14 0.45 -6.81
N ASP A 114 0.98 1.73 -7.12
CA ASP A 114 -0.27 2.32 -7.59
C ASP A 114 -0.18 2.53 -9.12
N PRO A 115 -1.29 2.42 -9.87
CA PRO A 115 -1.32 2.74 -11.29
C PRO A 115 -0.79 4.15 -11.57
N LEU A 116 -0.01 4.34 -12.64
CA LEU A 116 0.57 5.65 -12.96
C LEU A 116 -0.47 6.73 -13.27
N ILE A 117 -1.64 6.34 -13.81
CA ILE A 117 -2.77 7.25 -14.02
C ILE A 117 -3.26 7.89 -12.70
N ASP A 118 -3.11 7.17 -11.59
CA ASP A 118 -3.51 7.60 -10.26
C ASP A 118 -2.37 8.22 -9.44
N SER A 119 -1.13 7.92 -9.81
CA SER A 119 0.06 8.30 -9.04
C SER A 119 1.27 8.53 -9.94
N THR A 120 1.29 9.68 -10.61
CA THR A 120 2.39 10.09 -11.49
C THR A 120 3.71 10.35 -10.76
N ILE A 121 3.67 10.49 -9.43
CA ILE A 121 4.85 10.80 -8.59
C ILE A 121 5.92 9.70 -8.63
N GLN A 122 5.52 8.46 -8.92
CA GLN A 122 6.43 7.32 -9.05
C GLN A 122 7.14 7.27 -10.42
N LYS A 123 6.66 8.05 -11.40
CA LYS A 123 7.10 7.96 -12.80
C LYS A 123 8.60 8.24 -12.96
N GLN A 124 9.14 9.23 -12.24
CA GLN A 124 10.55 9.60 -12.37
C GLN A 124 11.48 8.45 -11.94
N CYS A 125 11.11 7.69 -10.90
CA CYS A 125 11.85 6.49 -10.49
C CYS A 125 11.79 5.41 -11.58
N ALA A 126 10.61 5.17 -12.16
CA ALA A 126 10.45 4.21 -13.25
C ALA A 126 11.26 4.59 -14.49
N ASP A 127 11.26 5.87 -14.89
CA ASP A 127 11.95 6.36 -16.08
C ASP A 127 13.48 6.15 -16.05
N ILE A 128 14.09 6.09 -14.86
CA ILE A 128 15.55 5.90 -14.69
C ILE A 128 15.95 4.47 -14.31
N SER A 129 14.97 3.57 -14.15
CA SER A 129 15.20 2.19 -13.71
C SER A 129 15.62 1.29 -14.86
N ASP A 130 16.42 0.26 -14.56
CA ASP A 130 16.84 -0.76 -15.51
C ASP A 130 15.70 -1.75 -15.81
N PHE A 131 14.81 -1.97 -14.83
CA PHE A 131 13.63 -2.80 -14.98
C PHE A 131 12.49 -2.35 -14.05
N ILE A 132 11.26 -2.53 -14.49
CA ILE A 132 10.07 -2.02 -13.81
C ILE A 132 9.06 -3.14 -13.57
N PHE A 133 8.69 -3.34 -12.31
CA PHE A 133 7.57 -4.18 -11.93
C PHE A 133 6.31 -3.32 -11.84
N CYS A 134 5.22 -3.75 -12.46
CA CYS A 134 3.95 -3.04 -12.43
C CYS A 134 2.90 -3.88 -11.69
N ALA A 135 2.26 -3.32 -10.66
CA ALA A 135 1.10 -3.95 -10.02
C ALA A 135 -0.11 -3.96 -10.96
N ASP A 136 -0.30 -2.89 -11.75
CA ASP A 136 -1.29 -2.82 -12.82
C ASP A 136 -0.67 -3.22 -14.18
N LYS A 137 -1.30 -4.18 -14.85
CA LYS A 137 -0.84 -4.68 -16.15
C LYS A 137 -0.87 -3.60 -17.24
N LYS A 138 -1.75 -2.60 -17.14
CA LYS A 138 -1.86 -1.51 -18.13
C LYS A 138 -0.56 -0.70 -18.21
N ASP A 139 0.09 -0.48 -17.07
CA ASP A 139 1.33 0.30 -17.00
C ASP A 139 2.53 -0.37 -17.67
N CYS A 140 2.52 -1.70 -17.84
CA CYS A 140 3.58 -2.42 -18.56
C CYS A 140 3.73 -1.92 -20.01
N SER A 141 2.61 -1.50 -20.62
CA SER A 141 2.61 -1.01 -22.01
C SER A 141 3.43 0.27 -22.20
N LEU A 142 3.64 1.04 -21.13
CA LEU A 142 4.41 2.29 -21.15
C LEU A 142 5.93 2.04 -21.28
N TYR A 143 6.41 0.89 -20.83
CA TYR A 143 7.85 0.58 -20.69
C TYR A 143 8.32 -0.62 -21.52
N LYS A 144 7.41 -1.22 -22.32
CA LYS A 144 7.71 -2.31 -23.27
C LYS A 144 8.53 -3.44 -22.60
N ASN A 145 9.70 -3.77 -23.15
CA ASN A 145 10.55 -4.88 -22.73
C ASN A 145 11.24 -4.65 -21.38
N ASN A 146 11.23 -3.42 -20.85
CA ASN A 146 11.86 -3.08 -19.57
C ASN A 146 10.85 -3.14 -18.41
N SER A 147 9.75 -3.86 -18.59
CA SER A 147 8.77 -4.04 -17.54
C SER A 147 8.11 -5.41 -17.56
N CYS A 148 7.61 -5.84 -16.41
CA CYS A 148 6.68 -6.95 -16.34
C CYS A 148 5.56 -6.70 -15.33
N TRP A 149 4.45 -7.39 -15.56
CA TRP A 149 3.35 -7.40 -14.61
C TRP A 149 3.71 -8.29 -13.44
N LEU A 150 3.76 -7.71 -12.25
CA LEU A 150 3.98 -8.39 -10.98
C LEU A 150 2.89 -7.92 -10.02
N PRO A 151 1.76 -8.64 -9.91
CA PRO A 151 0.70 -8.27 -9.00
C PRO A 151 1.14 -8.45 -7.54
N LEU A 152 0.47 -7.74 -6.63
CA LEU A 152 0.70 -7.92 -5.21
C LEU A 152 0.34 -9.34 -4.78
N GLY A 153 1.28 -10.00 -4.10
CA GLY A 153 1.05 -11.27 -3.42
C GLY A 153 0.39 -11.10 -2.05
N TYR A 154 0.11 -12.21 -1.40
CA TYR A 154 -0.31 -12.26 0.00
C TYR A 154 0.61 -13.20 0.79
N ASP A 155 0.65 -13.02 2.11
CA ASP A 155 1.42 -13.88 3.02
C ASP A 155 0.53 -15.03 3.49
N ASP A 156 0.87 -16.26 3.11
CA ASP A 156 0.15 -17.48 3.48
C ASP A 156 0.15 -17.73 5.00
N GLU A 157 1.14 -17.22 5.75
CA GLU A 157 1.14 -17.33 7.22
C GLU A 157 0.09 -16.42 7.86
N VAL A 158 -0.34 -15.38 7.16
CA VAL A 158 -1.36 -14.42 7.62
C VAL A 158 -2.73 -14.78 7.06
N TYR A 159 -2.80 -15.01 5.75
CA TYR A 159 -4.02 -15.21 4.97
C TYR A 159 -4.15 -16.67 4.51
N PHE A 160 -4.46 -17.56 5.44
CA PHE A 160 -4.71 -18.97 5.17
C PHE A 160 -6.19 -19.34 5.32
N PRO A 161 -6.67 -20.37 4.60
CA PRO A 161 -8.00 -20.94 4.81
C PRO A 161 -8.13 -21.52 6.22
N SER A 162 -9.23 -21.20 6.92
CA SER A 162 -9.60 -21.88 8.17
C SER A 162 -10.62 -22.98 7.91
N THR A 163 -10.49 -24.09 8.65
CA THR A 163 -11.49 -25.17 8.72
C THR A 163 -12.51 -24.95 9.84
N GLU A 164 -12.36 -23.89 10.63
CA GLU A 164 -13.29 -23.55 11.71
C GLU A 164 -14.67 -23.16 11.19
N GLU A 165 -15.68 -23.29 12.04
CA GLU A 165 -17.04 -22.90 11.72
C GLU A 165 -17.11 -21.39 11.41
N LYS A 166 -17.69 -21.07 10.25
CA LYS A 166 -17.83 -19.69 9.77
C LYS A 166 -19.06 -19.04 10.38
N ASP A 167 -18.84 -18.18 11.38
CA ASP A 167 -19.90 -17.51 12.13
C ASP A 167 -20.31 -16.13 11.57
N ILE A 168 -19.70 -15.68 10.48
CA ILE A 168 -20.03 -14.44 9.76
C ILE A 168 -20.54 -14.80 8.37
N ASP A 169 -21.74 -14.33 8.00
CA ASP A 169 -22.29 -14.63 6.68
C ASP A 169 -21.58 -13.81 5.58
N ILE A 170 -21.40 -12.51 5.83
CA ILE A 170 -20.78 -11.58 4.88
C ILE A 170 -19.84 -10.66 5.65
N PHE A 171 -18.57 -10.63 5.23
CA PHE A 171 -17.60 -9.67 5.70
C PHE A 171 -17.26 -8.67 4.60
N ILE A 172 -17.38 -7.39 4.90
CA ILE A 172 -17.04 -6.29 4.00
C ILE A 172 -15.84 -5.56 4.60
N SER A 173 -14.80 -5.33 3.80
CA SER A 173 -13.64 -4.56 4.22
C SER A 173 -13.25 -3.50 3.19
N GLY A 174 -12.86 -2.31 3.65
CA GLY A 174 -12.30 -1.27 2.78
C GLY A 174 -12.73 0.14 3.17
N SER A 175 -11.91 1.13 2.78
CA SER A 175 -12.17 2.55 3.09
C SER A 175 -13.44 3.07 2.41
N ILE A 176 -14.29 3.82 3.11
CA ILE A 176 -15.47 4.50 2.54
C ILE A 176 -15.24 6.01 2.39
N SER A 177 -14.00 6.41 2.16
CA SER A 177 -13.62 7.80 1.92
C SER A 177 -14.30 8.37 0.68
N ASN A 178 -14.14 9.68 0.45
CA ASN A 178 -14.65 10.34 -0.76
C ASN A 178 -14.13 9.69 -2.06
N ARG A 179 -12.95 9.05 -2.05
CA ARG A 179 -12.42 8.29 -3.22
C ARG A 179 -13.10 6.93 -3.43
N TYR A 180 -13.91 6.49 -2.48
CA TYR A 180 -14.59 5.19 -2.47
C TYR A 180 -16.11 5.36 -2.22
N PHE A 181 -16.71 6.40 -2.79
CA PHE A 181 -18.13 6.70 -2.59
C PHE A 181 -19.05 5.57 -3.07
N LYS A 182 -18.72 4.82 -4.14
CA LYS A 182 -19.52 3.64 -4.53
C LYS A 182 -19.50 2.53 -3.49
N ARG A 183 -18.34 2.26 -2.86
CA ARG A 183 -18.26 1.32 -1.72
C ARG A 183 -19.18 1.78 -0.60
N ARG A 184 -19.17 3.08 -0.27
CA ARG A 184 -20.09 3.66 0.71
C ARG A 184 -21.54 3.42 0.32
N GLU A 185 -21.95 3.76 -0.90
CA GLU A 185 -23.33 3.56 -1.36
C GLU A 185 -23.78 2.11 -1.27
N ILE A 186 -22.91 1.17 -1.65
CA ILE A 186 -23.21 -0.27 -1.59
C ILE A 186 -23.36 -0.72 -0.14
N VAL A 187 -22.48 -0.29 0.77
CA VAL A 187 -22.61 -0.59 2.21
C VAL A 187 -23.94 -0.06 2.76
N GLU A 188 -24.31 1.18 2.44
CA GLU A 188 -25.59 1.77 2.86
C GLU A 188 -26.80 1.04 2.26
N LYS A 189 -26.73 0.62 0.98
CA LYS A 189 -27.78 -0.15 0.30
C LYS A 189 -27.94 -1.54 0.93
N ILE A 190 -26.84 -2.25 1.18
CA ILE A 190 -26.86 -3.56 1.85
C ILE A 190 -27.48 -3.42 3.25
N GLY A 191 -27.06 -2.41 4.02
CA GLY A 191 -27.55 -2.16 5.37
C GLY A 191 -29.05 -1.89 5.48
N LYS A 192 -29.67 -1.37 4.42
CA LYS A 192 -31.12 -1.10 4.32
C LYS A 192 -31.90 -2.26 3.70
N SER A 193 -31.22 -3.23 3.08
CA SER A 193 -31.85 -4.36 2.38
C SER A 193 -32.41 -5.43 3.33
N SER A 194 -33.19 -6.36 2.78
CA SER A 194 -33.63 -7.58 3.49
C SER A 194 -32.47 -8.51 3.85
N ILE A 195 -31.35 -8.47 3.10
CA ILE A 195 -30.17 -9.30 3.35
C ILE A 195 -29.62 -9.01 4.75
N ALA A 196 -29.43 -7.72 5.09
CA ALA A 196 -28.92 -7.32 6.40
C ALA A 196 -29.92 -7.56 7.55
N LYS A 197 -31.18 -7.94 7.27
CA LYS A 197 -32.13 -8.39 8.31
C LYS A 197 -31.92 -9.85 8.70
N ASN A 198 -31.46 -10.66 7.74
CA ASN A 198 -31.46 -12.12 7.86
C ASN A 198 -30.05 -12.72 7.90
N LYS A 199 -29.01 -11.89 7.76
CA LYS A 199 -27.61 -12.31 7.67
C LYS A 199 -26.75 -11.53 8.66
N LYS A 200 -25.77 -12.20 9.24
CA LYS A 200 -24.74 -11.60 10.09
C LYS A 200 -23.67 -10.96 9.20
N ILE A 201 -23.84 -9.66 8.94
CA ILE A 201 -22.95 -8.87 8.09
C ILE A 201 -22.04 -8.01 8.96
N PHE A 202 -20.73 -8.12 8.74
CA PHE A 202 -19.70 -7.38 9.46
C PHE A 202 -18.98 -6.44 8.49
N PHE A 203 -18.69 -5.23 8.94
CA PHE A 203 -17.95 -4.23 8.16
C PHE A 203 -16.79 -3.64 8.94
N ILE A 204 -15.62 -3.62 8.30
CA ILE A 204 -14.44 -2.90 8.78
C ILE A 204 -13.98 -1.91 7.71
N GLY A 205 -14.00 -0.63 8.05
CA GLY A 205 -13.50 0.40 7.15
C GLY A 205 -14.10 1.78 7.39
N SER A 206 -13.23 2.79 7.43
CA SER A 206 -13.56 4.21 7.33
C SER A 206 -12.27 5.01 7.22
N THR A 207 -12.35 6.31 6.90
CA THR A 207 -11.17 7.19 6.97
C THR A 207 -10.73 7.51 8.39
N GLY A 208 -11.46 7.08 9.42
CA GLY A 208 -11.15 7.40 10.80
C GLY A 208 -11.67 8.76 11.24
N PHE A 209 -11.71 9.76 10.35
CA PHE A 209 -11.59 11.16 10.76
C PHE A 209 -12.31 12.20 9.89
N SER A 210 -13.03 11.83 8.82
CA SER A 210 -13.81 12.81 8.05
C SER A 210 -15.18 13.06 8.68
N LEU A 211 -15.68 14.31 8.63
CA LEU A 211 -17.10 14.60 8.92
C LEU A 211 -18.04 13.78 8.04
N THR A 212 -17.58 13.33 6.87
CA THR A 212 -18.35 12.50 5.96
C THR A 212 -18.55 11.08 6.47
N ASP A 213 -17.65 10.55 7.32
CA ASP A 213 -17.79 9.24 7.98
C ASP A 213 -18.90 9.24 9.05
N LEU A 214 -19.11 10.38 9.73
CA LEU A 214 -20.20 10.53 10.72
C LEU A 214 -21.60 10.44 10.09
N LYS A 215 -21.70 10.73 8.78
CA LYS A 215 -22.96 10.66 8.02
C LYS A 215 -23.22 9.27 7.43
N VAL A 216 -22.31 8.32 7.60
CA VAL A 216 -22.46 6.99 7.01
C VAL A 216 -23.48 6.21 7.83
N ASN A 217 -24.59 5.85 7.21
CA ASN A 217 -25.61 4.99 7.81
C ASN A 217 -25.46 3.56 7.26
N VAL A 218 -24.71 2.73 7.99
CA VAL A 218 -24.50 1.30 7.66
C VAL A 218 -25.74 0.43 7.91
N GLY A 219 -26.85 1.02 8.38
CA GLY A 219 -28.10 0.31 8.64
C GLY A 219 -27.92 -0.85 9.61
N LYS A 220 -28.33 -2.06 9.19
CA LYS A 220 -28.27 -3.28 10.00
C LYS A 220 -26.94 -4.04 9.92
N ILE A 221 -25.91 -3.45 9.32
CA ILE A 221 -24.57 -4.05 9.27
C ILE A 221 -23.87 -3.78 10.61
N ASN A 222 -23.16 -4.79 11.14
CA ASN A 222 -22.31 -4.65 12.31
C ASN A 222 -21.01 -3.94 11.91
N TRP A 223 -20.93 -2.65 12.16
CA TRP A 223 -19.69 -1.90 11.94
C TRP A 223 -18.73 -2.12 13.11
N ILE A 224 -17.72 -2.94 12.87
CA ILE A 224 -16.79 -3.41 13.91
C ILE A 224 -15.80 -2.32 14.29
N ALA A 225 -15.13 -1.73 13.29
CA ALA A 225 -14.11 -0.72 13.51
C ALA A 225 -13.86 0.11 12.25
N LYS A 226 -13.25 1.28 12.44
CA LYS A 226 -12.80 2.13 11.33
C LYS A 226 -11.53 1.56 10.67
N ARG A 227 -10.60 1.04 11.48
CA ARG A 227 -9.34 0.42 11.05
C ARG A 227 -8.94 -0.63 12.09
N VAL A 228 -8.36 -1.72 11.63
CA VAL A 228 -7.76 -2.79 12.45
C VAL A 228 -6.43 -3.20 11.82
N SER A 229 -5.64 -4.02 12.52
CA SER A 229 -4.41 -4.60 11.98
C SER A 229 -4.69 -5.59 10.84
N HIS A 230 -3.67 -5.91 10.02
CA HIS A 230 -3.84 -6.91 8.96
C HIS A 230 -4.14 -8.32 9.52
N PHE A 231 -3.59 -8.67 10.70
CA PHE A 231 -3.92 -9.92 11.39
C PHE A 231 -5.39 -9.99 11.80
N GLU A 232 -5.97 -8.89 12.28
CA GLU A 232 -7.40 -8.82 12.61
C GLU A 232 -8.27 -8.91 11.35
N ILE A 233 -7.90 -8.24 10.25
CA ILE A 233 -8.61 -8.40 8.97
C ILE A 233 -8.61 -9.87 8.55
N ALA A 234 -7.45 -10.53 8.56
CA ALA A 234 -7.33 -11.94 8.19
C ALA A 234 -8.21 -12.84 9.09
N ASN A 235 -8.30 -12.53 10.38
CA ASN A 235 -9.18 -13.25 11.31
C ASN A 235 -10.67 -13.12 10.93
N TYR A 236 -11.13 -11.91 10.58
CA TYR A 236 -12.50 -11.71 10.12
C TYR A 236 -12.76 -12.40 8.77
N GLN A 237 -11.79 -12.40 7.86
CA GLN A 237 -11.89 -13.11 6.58
C GLN A 237 -12.02 -14.63 6.78
N ARG A 238 -11.26 -15.23 7.70
CA ARG A 238 -11.34 -16.66 8.01
C ARG A 238 -12.70 -17.08 8.57
N ARG A 239 -13.30 -16.23 9.39
CA ARG A 239 -14.64 -16.44 9.99
C ARG A 239 -15.80 -16.20 9.02
N ALA A 240 -15.55 -15.59 7.87
CA ALA A 240 -16.58 -15.22 6.91
C ALA A 240 -16.87 -16.30 5.87
N LYS A 241 -18.17 -16.52 5.60
CA LYS A 241 -18.64 -17.34 4.48
C LYS A 241 -18.37 -16.66 3.15
N ILE A 242 -18.60 -15.35 3.08
CA ILE A 242 -18.35 -14.51 1.91
C ILE A 242 -17.56 -13.27 2.33
N CYS A 243 -16.41 -13.04 1.69
CA CYS A 243 -15.65 -11.80 1.80
C CYS A 243 -15.94 -10.93 0.58
N VAL A 244 -16.36 -9.69 0.81
CA VAL A 244 -16.65 -8.72 -0.25
C VAL A 244 -15.66 -7.57 -0.16
N ASN A 245 -14.79 -7.48 -1.17
CA ASN A 245 -13.93 -6.32 -1.39
C ASN A 245 -14.47 -5.52 -2.57
N ILE A 246 -15.23 -4.47 -2.27
CA ILE A 246 -15.78 -3.59 -3.31
C ILE A 246 -14.66 -2.64 -3.70
N HIS A 247 -13.98 -2.82 -4.82
CA HIS A 247 -12.85 -1.96 -5.20
C HIS A 247 -13.27 -0.51 -5.54
N ARG A 248 -12.28 0.35 -5.79
CA ARG A 248 -12.53 1.68 -6.35
C ARG A 248 -13.23 1.52 -7.71
N ASP A 249 -13.84 2.59 -8.18
CA ASP A 249 -14.14 2.71 -9.59
C ASP A 249 -12.86 2.55 -10.40
N ASP A 250 -12.83 1.49 -11.22
CA ASP A 250 -11.97 1.45 -12.39
C ASP A 250 -12.43 2.62 -13.29
N SER A 251 -11.65 3.70 -13.29
CA SER A 251 -11.77 4.77 -14.28
C SER A 251 -11.20 4.32 -15.62
#